data_AF-A0A327KAI6-F1
#
_entry.id   AF-A0A327KAI6-F1
#
_cell.length_a   1.000
_cell.length_b   1.000
_cell.length_c   1.000
_cell.angle_alpha   90.00
_cell.angle_beta   90.00
_cell.angle_gamma   90.00
#
_symmetry.space_group_name_H-M   'P 1'
#
loop_
_entity.id
_entity.type
_entity.pdbx_description
1 polymer ?
#
loop_
_entity_poly.entity_id
_entity_poly.type
_entity_poly.pdbx_seq_one_letter_code
_entity_poly.pdbx_strand_id
1 'polypeptide(L)' 'MTTSTIAVVGGGLMGHGIAHLFATAGHEVRIFEPSEAVRRTIPTRLGLISDLLEQDIGAIER' A
#
# COMPACT_ATOMS: atom_id res chain seq x y z
N MET A 1 -9.09 17.59 -1.90
CA MET A 1 -7.70 17.14 -2.14
C MET A 1 -7.61 16.64 -3.57
N THR A 2 -6.48 16.80 -4.24
CA THR A 2 -6.27 16.28 -5.60
C THR A 2 -5.85 14.81 -5.52
N THR A 3 -6.61 13.93 -6.16
CA THR A 3 -6.22 12.52 -6.32
C THR A 3 -5.10 12.43 -7.35
N SER A 4 -4.04 11.71 -7.00
CA SER A 4 -2.88 11.44 -7.85
C SER A 4 -2.65 9.94 -7.86
N THR A 5 -2.15 9.41 -8.97
CA THR A 5 -1.69 8.02 -9.03
C THR A 5 -0.25 7.97 -8.51
N ILE A 6 -0.02 7.17 -7.48
CA ILE A 6 1.27 7.02 -6.80
C ILE A 6 1.85 5.64 -7.11
N ALA A 7 3.07 5.62 -7.63
CA ALA A 7 3.84 4.40 -7.82
C ALA A 7 4.80 4.20 -6.65
N VAL A 8 4.69 3.07 -5.95
CA VAL A 8 5.63 2.64 -4.92
C VAL A 8 6.49 1.51 -5.49
N VAL A 9 7.79 1.74 -5.61
CA VAL A 9 8.75 0.75 -6.13
C VAL A 9 9.42 0.05 -4.94
N GLY A 10 9.04 -1.20 -4.70
CA GLY A 10 9.47 -2.05 -3.59
C GLY A 10 8.31 -2.37 -2.64
N GLY A 11 8.04 -3.66 -2.46
CA GLY A 11 7.02 -4.21 -1.55
C GLY A 11 7.59 -4.66 -0.21
N GLY A 12 8.71 -4.07 0.25
CA GLY A 12 9.31 -4.36 1.56
C GLY A 12 8.61 -3.61 2.71
N LEU A 13 9.16 -3.67 3.93
CA LEU A 13 8.56 -3.03 5.12
C LEU A 13 8.19 -1.56 4.89
N MET A 14 9.13 -0.74 4.40
CA MET A 14 8.89 0.67 4.13
C MET A 14 7.88 0.89 3.00
N GLY A 15 7.91 0.04 1.96
CA GLY A 15 7.00 0.12 0.83
C GLY A 15 5.53 -0.01 1.21
N HIS A 16 5.22 -0.96 2.11
CA HIS A 16 3.86 -1.11 2.64
C HIS A 16 3.38 0.12 3.41
N GLY A 17 4.23 0.67 4.29
CA GLY A 17 3.88 1.86 5.08
C GLY A 17 3.65 3.08 4.21
N ILE A 18 4.51 3.30 3.21
CA ILE A 18 4.35 4.40 2.25
C ILE A 18 3.06 4.23 1.44
N ALA A 19 2.80 3.02 0.93
CA ALA A 19 1.59 2.73 0.17
C ALA A 19 0.32 2.95 1.01
N HIS A 20 0.32 2.50 2.27
CA HIS A 20 -0.77 2.69 3.22
C HIS A 20 -1.07 4.18 3.45
N LEU A 21 -0.04 5.00 3.68
CA LEU A 21 -0.21 6.44 3.94
C LEU A 21 -0.83 7.16 2.74
N PHE A 22 -0.40 6.85 1.52
CA PHE A 22 -1.00 7.48 0.33
C PHE A 22 -2.42 7.00 0.07
N ALA A 23 -2.70 5.71 0.27
CA ALA A 23 -4.03 5.15 0.07
C ALA A 23 -5.03 5.70 1.09
N THR A 24 -4.66 5.77 2.38
CA THR A 24 -5.49 6.38 3.44
C THR A 24 -5.70 7.88 3.23
N ALA A 25 -4.77 8.57 2.56
CA ALA A 25 -4.94 9.95 2.11
C ALA A 25 -5.84 10.11 0.87
N GLY A 26 -6.37 9.01 0.31
CA GLY A 26 -7.30 9.01 -0.82
C GLY A 26 -6.64 9.07 -2.20
N HIS A 27 -5.36 8.69 -2.30
CA HIS A 27 -4.66 8.55 -3.58
C HIS A 27 -4.75 7.11 -4.11
N GLU A 28 -4.77 6.97 -5.43
CA GLU A 28 -4.62 5.66 -6.07
C GLU A 28 -3.16 5.21 -5.94
N VAL A 29 -2.92 4.05 -5.34
CA VAL A 29 -1.55 3.53 -5.14
C VAL A 29 -1.35 2.23 -5.88
N ARG A 30 -0.23 2.14 -6.61
CA ARG A 30 0.25 0.93 -7.30
C ARG A 30 1.61 0.54 -6.77
N ILE A 31 1.78 -0.72 -6.38
CA ILE A 31 3.04 -1.23 -5.82
C ILE A 31 3.72 -2.13 -6.84
N PHE A 32 4.92 -1.75 -7.28
CA PHE A 32 5.78 -2.61 -8.08
C PHE A 32 6.75 -3.36 -7.17
N GLU A 33 6.76 -4.69 -7.25
CA GLU A 33 7.69 -5.54 -6.52
C GLU A 33 8.11 -6.71 -7.42
N PRO A 34 9.40 -6.88 -7.75
CA PRO A 34 9.85 -7.95 -8.65
C PRO A 34 9.69 -9.37 -8.05
N SER A 35 9.81 -9.53 -6.73
CA SER A 35 9.68 -10.83 -6.07
C SER A 35 8.22 -11.25 -5.92
N GLU A 36 7.83 -12.34 -6.57
CA GLU A 36 6.48 -12.90 -6.42
C GLU A 36 6.18 -13.28 -4.96
N ALA A 37 7.16 -13.84 -4.25
CA ALA A 37 7.02 -14.20 -2.86
C ALA A 37 6.66 -13.00 -2.00
N VAL A 38 7.31 -11.84 -2.24
CA VAL A 38 7.01 -10.60 -1.52
C VAL A 38 5.65 -10.04 -1.94
N ARG A 39 5.33 -10.01 -3.24
CA ARG A 39 4.02 -9.54 -3.75
C ARG A 39 2.84 -10.22 -3.08
N ARG A 40 2.93 -11.53 -2.85
CA ARG A 40 1.88 -12.30 -2.19
C ARG A 40 1.64 -11.91 -0.74
N THR A 41 2.63 -11.32 -0.07
CA THR A 41 2.50 -10.85 1.32
C THR A 41 1.87 -9.46 1.45
N ILE A 42 1.85 -8.68 0.37
CA ILE A 42 1.44 -7.26 0.37
C ILE A 42 0.03 -7.07 0.95
N PRO A 43 -1.01 -7.82 0.53
CA PRO A 43 -2.36 -7.63 1.05
C PRO A 43 -2.45 -7.87 2.56
N THR A 44 -1.81 -8.95 3.05
CA THR A 44 -1.78 -9.28 4.47
C THR A 44 -1.07 -8.20 5.28
N ARG A 45 0.06 -7.68 4.78
CA ARG A 45 0.83 -6.64 5.47
C ARG A 45 0.08 -5.32 5.56
N LEU A 46 -0.60 -4.92 4.49
CA LEU A 46 -1.44 -3.71 4.47
C LEU A 46 -2.64 -3.85 5.42
N GLY A 47 -3.28 -5.02 5.48
CA GLY A 47 -4.33 -5.31 6.46
C GLY A 47 -3.84 -5.16 7.90
N LEU A 48 -2.67 -5.73 8.22
CA LEU A 48 -2.08 -5.60 9.56
C LEU A 48 -1.76 -4.14 9.94
N ILE A 49 -1.35 -3.30 8.97
CA ILE A 49 -1.11 -1.88 9.21
C ILE A 49 -2.44 -1.15 9.46
N SER A 50 -3.48 -1.50 8.70
CA SER A 50 -4.84 -0.96 8.86
C SER A 50 -5.39 -1.24 10.25
N ASP A 51 -5.28 -2.49 10.69
CA ASP A 51 -5.72 -2.93 12.01
C ASP A 51 -4.92 -2.23 13.13
N LEU A 52 -3.60 -2.13 12.96
CA LEU A 52 -2.72 -1.49 13.96
C LEU A 52 -3.00 0.01 14.12
N LEU A 53 -3.32 0.69 13.03
CA LEU A 53 -3.52 2.14 13.01
C LEU A 53 -5.00 2.56 13.13
N GLU A 54 -5.93 1.59 13.14
CA GLU A 54 -7.37 1.82 13.09
C GLU A 54 -7.80 2.69 11.89
N GLN A 55 -7.21 2.40 10.71
CA GLN A 55 -7.43 3.16 9.47
C GLN A 55 -7.97 2.25 8.35
N ASP A 56 -8.88 2.77 7.54
CA ASP A 56 -9.38 2.07 6.35
C ASP A 56 -8.59 2.46 5.09
N ILE A 57 -8.24 1.47 4.28
CA ILE A 57 -7.52 1.66 3.03
C ILE A 57 -8.54 1.80 1.89
N GLY A 58 -8.81 3.05 1.50
CA GLY A 58 -9.55 3.34 0.28
C GLY A 58 -8.68 3.17 -0.96
N ALA A 59 -8.86 2.06 -1.68
CA ALA A 59 -8.33 1.80 -3.04
C ALA A 59 -6.80 1.66 -3.19
N ILE A 60 -6.28 0.45 -2.96
CA ILE A 60 -4.97 0.02 -3.48
C ILE A 60 -5.21 -0.92 -4.66
N GLU A 61 -4.74 -0.51 -5.85
CA GLU A 61 -4.70 -1.39 -7.01
C GLU A 61 -3.37 -2.14 -7.07
N ARG A 62 -3.45 -3.41 -7.44
CA ARG A 62 -2.37 -4.40 -7.27
C ARG A 62 -1.52 -4.54 -8.52
#